data_AF-M4RY21-F1
#
_entry.id   AF-M4RY21-F1
#
_cell.length_a   1.000
_cell.length_b   1.000
_cell.length_c   1.000
_cell.angle_alpha   90.00
_cell.angle_beta   90.00
_cell.angle_gamma   90.00
#
_symmetry.space_group_name_H-M   'P 1'
#
loop_
_entity.id
_entity.type
_entity.pdbx_description
1 polymer ?
#
loop_
_entity_poly.entity_id
_entity_poly.type
_entity_poly.pdbx_seq_one_letter_code
_entity_poly.pdbx_strand_id
1 'polypeptide(L)'
;MNDFNKENEKNEEDEKYQESKKLQSEQLEAKQLMIAKLLSFMPPLHKLPPKLFRPIFSMMDRMLGLKKIEMHKVVDLNIPVSTHNSDATTIKIRTYYPINPIEKTPLKTLVYFHGGGCVIGSINTHDRFCRYLAKHGNMNIISVDYRLSPEYKFPTPICDAIDAWNYIHDNHKALNIHPKYIGVGGDSAGAYLACLIGLSTLHTHSCRCRAK
;
A
#
# COMPACT_ATOMS: atom_id res chain seq x y z
N MET A 1 -52.96 12.20 14.93
CA MET A 1 -52.01 13.32 14.70
C MET A 1 -50.58 12.78 14.74
N ASN A 2 -50.25 11.77 13.90
CA ASN A 2 -48.92 11.13 13.90
C ASN A 2 -48.51 10.46 12.56
N ASP A 3 -49.26 10.62 11.46
CA ASP A 3 -48.88 10.01 10.16
C ASP A 3 -48.26 11.00 9.16
N PHE A 4 -48.41 12.31 9.38
CA PHE A 4 -47.81 13.34 8.51
C PHE A 4 -46.30 13.57 8.73
N ASN A 5 -45.74 13.12 9.86
CA ASN A 5 -44.30 13.29 10.14
C ASN A 5 -43.43 12.15 9.60
N LYS A 6 -43.98 10.94 9.39
CA LYS A 6 -43.20 9.78 8.92
C LYS A 6 -42.92 9.80 7.42
N GLU A 7 -43.80 10.37 6.61
CA GLU A 7 -43.57 10.50 5.16
C GLU A 7 -42.58 11.62 4.83
N ASN A 8 -42.58 12.71 5.59
CA ASN A 8 -41.62 13.80 5.42
C ASN A 8 -40.20 13.39 5.83
N GLU A 9 -40.02 12.65 6.93
CA GLU A 9 -38.70 12.14 7.34
C GLU A 9 -38.13 11.11 6.34
N LYS A 10 -38.97 10.27 5.75
CA LYS A 10 -38.56 9.29 4.73
C LYS A 10 -38.15 9.97 3.42
N ASN A 11 -38.88 11.00 3.00
CA ASN A 11 -38.54 11.79 1.82
C ASN A 11 -37.25 12.62 2.01
N GLU A 12 -37.01 13.15 3.22
CA GLU A 12 -35.75 13.86 3.54
C GLU A 12 -34.53 12.91 3.65
N GLU A 13 -34.70 11.70 4.17
CA GLU A 13 -33.64 10.68 4.19
C GLU A 13 -33.34 10.13 2.79
N ASP A 14 -34.37 9.91 1.96
CA ASP A 14 -34.21 9.52 0.57
C ASP A 14 -33.61 10.66 -0.27
N GLU A 15 -33.97 11.92 -0.04
CA GLU A 15 -33.32 13.08 -0.68
C GLU A 15 -31.87 13.25 -0.24
N LYS A 16 -31.54 13.11 1.06
CA LYS A 16 -30.13 13.08 1.53
C LYS A 16 -29.35 11.89 0.99
N TYR A 17 -29.98 10.72 0.85
CA TYR A 17 -29.36 9.54 0.28
C TYR A 17 -29.12 9.70 -1.23
N GLN A 18 -30.04 10.31 -1.95
CA GLN A 18 -29.87 10.64 -3.37
C GLN A 18 -28.88 11.79 -3.59
N GLU A 19 -28.86 12.81 -2.73
CA GLU A 19 -27.92 13.93 -2.75
C GLU A 19 -26.49 13.47 -2.37
N SER A 20 -26.36 12.53 -1.44
CA SER A 20 -25.08 11.86 -1.14
C SER A 20 -24.58 10.97 -2.27
N LYS A 21 -25.48 10.32 -3.04
CA LYS A 21 -25.13 9.63 -4.31
C LYS A 21 -24.75 10.62 -5.42
N LYS A 22 -25.38 11.79 -5.46
CA LYS A 22 -25.09 12.89 -6.40
C LYS A 22 -23.73 13.55 -6.12
N LEU A 23 -23.24 13.45 -4.88
CA LEU A 23 -22.00 14.09 -4.42
C LEU A 23 -20.70 13.32 -4.72
N GLN A 24 -20.71 12.13 -5.36
CA GLN A 24 -19.45 11.38 -5.57
C GLN A 24 -19.27 10.61 -6.89
N SER A 25 -20.21 10.64 -7.85
CA SER A 25 -20.13 9.69 -9.00
C SER A 25 -19.97 10.24 -10.43
N GLU A 26 -19.93 11.56 -10.69
CA GLU A 26 -19.85 12.04 -12.11
C GLU A 26 -18.86 13.17 -12.43
N GLN A 27 -18.05 13.66 -11.50
CA GLN A 27 -17.04 14.68 -11.83
C GLN A 27 -15.68 14.32 -11.27
N LEU A 28 -14.78 13.84 -12.15
CA LEU A 28 -13.35 13.86 -11.87
C LEU A 28 -12.94 15.30 -11.55
N GLU A 29 -12.23 15.52 -10.44
CA GLU A 29 -11.65 16.83 -10.15
C GLU A 29 -10.79 17.29 -11.33
N ALA A 30 -10.64 18.62 -11.53
CA ALA A 30 -9.92 19.16 -12.68
C ALA A 30 -8.53 18.52 -12.90
N LYS A 31 -7.81 18.18 -11.82
CA LYS A 31 -6.54 17.46 -11.87
C LYS A 31 -6.68 16.01 -12.32
N GLN A 32 -7.67 15.29 -11.81
CA GLN A 32 -7.95 13.90 -12.20
C GLN A 32 -8.39 13.83 -13.66
N LEU A 33 -9.21 14.79 -14.11
CA LEU A 33 -9.61 14.90 -15.52
C LEU A 33 -8.42 15.22 -16.43
N MET A 34 -7.52 16.11 -16.00
CA MET A 34 -6.29 16.42 -16.74
C MET A 34 -5.39 15.18 -16.86
N ILE A 35 -5.22 14.42 -15.78
CA ILE A 35 -4.45 13.16 -15.80
C ILE A 35 -5.14 12.14 -16.71
N ALA A 36 -6.46 11.97 -16.61
CA ALA A 36 -7.21 11.04 -17.46
C ALA A 36 -7.07 11.40 -18.94
N LYS A 37 -7.17 12.69 -19.29
CA LYS A 37 -6.92 13.18 -20.66
C LYS A 37 -5.48 12.90 -21.11
N LEU A 38 -4.48 13.16 -20.27
CA LEU A 38 -3.08 12.86 -20.59
C LEU A 38 -2.88 11.36 -20.87
N LEU A 39 -3.43 10.51 -20.01
CA LEU A 39 -3.35 9.05 -20.15
C LEU A 39 -4.09 8.54 -21.39
N SER A 40 -5.16 9.20 -21.84
CA SER A 40 -5.89 8.81 -23.06
C SER A 40 -5.07 8.91 -24.35
N PHE A 41 -3.99 9.69 -24.36
CA PHE A 41 -3.05 9.76 -25.49
C PHE A 41 -2.01 8.64 -25.48
N MET A 42 -1.89 7.90 -24.37
CA MET A 42 -0.95 6.78 -24.30
C MET A 42 -1.50 5.57 -25.04
N PRO A 43 -0.64 4.79 -25.71
CA PRO A 43 -1.03 3.48 -26.20
C PRO A 43 -1.60 2.63 -25.06
N PRO A 44 -2.58 1.74 -25.33
CA PRO A 44 -3.10 0.83 -24.32
C PRO A 44 -1.97 0.08 -23.60
N LEU A 45 -2.05 -0.02 -22.27
CA LEU A 45 -0.97 -0.57 -21.44
C LEU A 45 -0.51 -1.97 -21.88
N HIS A 46 -1.43 -2.81 -22.38
CA HIS A 46 -1.11 -4.15 -22.87
C HIS A 46 -0.25 -4.18 -24.15
N LYS A 47 -0.16 -3.05 -24.87
CA LYS A 47 0.71 -2.91 -26.06
C LYS A 47 2.09 -2.38 -25.71
N LEU A 48 2.33 -1.94 -24.47
CA LEU A 48 3.59 -1.39 -24.02
C LEU A 48 4.39 -2.47 -23.27
N PRO A 49 5.61 -2.82 -23.72
CA PRO A 49 6.46 -3.74 -22.98
C PRO A 49 6.74 -3.22 -21.56
N PRO A 50 6.71 -4.06 -20.51
CA PRO A 50 6.96 -3.62 -19.12
C PRO A 50 8.28 -2.86 -18.95
N LYS A 51 9.34 -3.30 -19.63
CA LYS A 51 10.66 -2.64 -19.61
C LYS A 51 10.60 -1.18 -20.08
N LEU A 52 9.70 -0.86 -21.01
CA LEU A 52 9.51 0.50 -21.52
C LEU A 52 8.61 1.34 -20.59
N PHE A 53 7.57 0.73 -20.03
CA PHE A 53 6.60 1.45 -19.21
C PHE A 53 7.07 1.69 -17.76
N ARG A 54 7.89 0.81 -17.18
CA ARG A 54 8.40 0.97 -15.80
C ARG A 54 9.13 2.31 -15.56
N PRO A 55 10.04 2.79 -16.43
CA PRO A 55 10.67 4.10 -16.27
C PRO A 55 9.67 5.26 -16.34
N ILE A 56 8.71 5.20 -17.26
CA ILE A 56 7.65 6.21 -17.40
C ILE A 56 6.80 6.26 -16.12
N PHE A 57 6.37 5.10 -15.64
CA PHE A 57 5.59 4.97 -14.42
C PHE A 57 6.38 5.42 -13.17
N SER A 58 7.71 5.29 -13.18
CA SER A 58 8.57 5.79 -12.09
C SER A 58 8.59 7.31 -11.97
N MET A 59 8.28 8.03 -13.06
CA MET A 59 8.09 9.48 -13.01
C MET A 59 6.71 9.87 -12.45
N MET A 60 5.76 8.93 -12.35
CA MET A 60 4.39 9.21 -11.95
C MET A 60 4.27 9.70 -10.50
N ASP A 61 5.17 9.27 -9.60
CA ASP A 61 5.26 9.80 -8.22
C ASP A 61 5.37 11.34 -8.21
N ARG A 62 6.07 11.93 -9.19
CA ARG A 62 6.20 13.39 -9.33
C ARG A 62 4.94 14.04 -9.90
N MET A 63 4.16 13.31 -10.67
CA MET A 63 2.93 13.80 -11.31
C MET A 63 1.71 13.78 -10.39
N LEU A 64 1.70 12.93 -9.35
CA LEU A 64 0.61 12.88 -8.36
C LEU A 64 0.48 14.18 -7.52
N GLY A 65 1.39 15.15 -7.70
CA GLY A 65 1.31 16.47 -7.07
C GLY A 65 1.60 16.46 -5.57
N LEU A 66 1.99 15.33 -5.00
CA LEU A 66 2.42 15.23 -3.61
C LEU A 66 3.79 15.91 -3.44
N LYS A 67 3.89 16.77 -2.43
CA LYS A 67 5.19 17.31 -2.01
C LYS A 67 6.00 16.19 -1.38
N LYS A 68 7.30 16.15 -1.65
CA LYS A 68 8.21 15.23 -0.95
C LYS A 68 8.41 15.74 0.47
N ILE A 69 7.75 15.10 1.44
CA ILE A 69 7.83 15.47 2.85
C ILE A 69 9.14 14.96 3.46
N GLU A 70 9.85 15.81 4.19
CA GLU A 70 11.04 15.39 4.94
C GLU A 70 10.66 14.45 6.08
N MET A 71 11.45 13.39 6.23
CA MET A 71 11.34 12.41 7.31
C MET A 71 12.51 12.62 8.25
N HIS A 72 12.34 12.30 9.54
CA HIS A 72 13.46 12.25 10.48
C HIS A 72 14.56 11.31 9.98
N LYS A 73 14.17 10.15 9.45
CA LYS A 73 15.10 9.19 8.86
C LYS A 73 14.44 8.39 7.73
N VAL A 74 15.19 8.07 6.69
CA VAL A 74 14.81 7.08 5.67
C VAL A 74 15.94 6.07 5.54
N VAL A 75 15.63 4.78 5.61
CA VAL A 75 16.62 3.69 5.59
C VAL A 75 16.23 2.66 4.55
N ASP A 76 17.16 2.31 3.68
CA ASP A 76 17.03 1.19 2.76
C ASP A 76 17.77 -0.01 3.34
N LEU A 77 17.13 -1.18 3.31
CA LEU A 77 17.73 -2.45 3.72
C LEU A 77 17.40 -3.52 2.68
N ASN A 78 18.37 -4.37 2.35
CA ASN A 78 18.10 -5.57 1.57
C ASN A 78 17.81 -6.72 2.54
N ILE A 79 16.71 -7.41 2.33
CA ILE A 79 16.24 -8.52 3.17
C ILE A 79 16.22 -9.81 2.35
N PRO A 80 16.54 -10.96 2.95
CA PRO A 80 16.45 -12.24 2.26
C PRO A 80 14.99 -12.58 1.93
N VAL A 81 14.78 -13.19 0.77
CA VAL A 81 13.51 -13.81 0.37
C VAL A 81 13.75 -15.22 -0.14
N SER A 82 12.75 -16.07 0.01
CA SER A 82 12.77 -17.42 -0.49
C SER A 82 12.81 -17.43 -2.03
N THR A 83 13.51 -18.40 -2.58
CA THR A 83 13.50 -18.70 -4.01
C THR A 83 13.10 -20.15 -4.20
N HIS A 84 12.32 -20.42 -5.25
CA HIS A 84 12.07 -21.80 -5.68
C HIS A 84 13.32 -22.45 -6.29
N ASN A 85 14.30 -21.64 -6.69
CA ASN A 85 15.55 -22.05 -7.34
C ASN A 85 16.74 -21.61 -6.47
N SER A 86 16.98 -22.33 -5.36
CA SER A 86 18.21 -22.53 -4.55
C SER A 86 19.18 -21.37 -4.22
N ASP A 87 19.25 -20.29 -4.99
CA ASP A 87 20.12 -19.15 -4.75
C ASP A 87 19.44 -18.16 -3.81
N ALA A 88 20.18 -17.75 -2.78
CA ALA A 88 19.74 -16.69 -1.88
C ALA A 88 19.48 -15.41 -2.70
N THR A 89 18.24 -14.91 -2.65
CA THR A 89 17.85 -13.65 -3.27
C THR A 89 17.46 -12.65 -2.19
N THR A 90 17.70 -11.37 -2.44
CA THR A 90 17.25 -10.30 -1.56
C THR A 90 16.32 -9.34 -2.29
N ILE A 91 15.34 -8.81 -1.58
CA ILE A 91 14.56 -7.64 -2.02
C ILE A 91 14.87 -6.45 -1.13
N LYS A 92 14.58 -5.25 -1.62
CA LYS A 92 14.76 -4.03 -0.84
C LYS A 92 13.50 -3.72 -0.04
N ILE A 93 13.68 -3.25 1.19
CA ILE A 93 12.67 -2.51 1.94
C ILE A 93 13.18 -1.09 2.20
N ARG A 94 12.27 -0.12 2.23
CA ARG A 94 12.55 1.26 2.62
C ARG A 94 11.69 1.65 3.81
N THR A 95 12.32 1.99 4.92
CA THR A 95 11.64 2.46 6.11
C THR A 95 11.67 3.98 6.21
N TYR A 96 10.50 4.58 6.41
CA TYR A 96 10.30 6.00 6.64
C TYR A 96 9.95 6.23 8.11
N TYR A 97 10.82 6.96 8.83
CA TYR A 97 10.60 7.36 10.21
C TYR A 97 10.21 8.84 10.23
N PRO A 98 8.93 9.19 10.51
CA PRO A 98 8.48 10.58 10.44
C PRO A 98 9.03 11.44 11.58
N ILE A 99 9.30 10.83 12.74
CA ILE A 99 9.91 11.45 13.92
C ILE A 99 10.95 10.49 14.52
N ASN A 100 11.78 10.99 15.43
CA ASN A 100 12.65 10.13 16.23
C ASN A 100 11.76 9.32 17.21
N PRO A 101 11.77 7.98 17.17
CA PRO A 101 11.07 7.19 18.17
C PRO A 101 11.66 7.46 19.56
N ILE A 102 10.85 8.05 20.44
CA ILE A 102 11.18 8.23 21.85
C ILE A 102 10.87 6.90 22.55
N GLU A 103 11.80 6.39 23.36
CA GLU A 103 11.70 5.06 24.02
C GLU A 103 10.36 4.82 24.76
N LYS A 104 9.69 5.88 25.21
CA LYS A 104 8.43 5.79 25.98
C LYS A 104 7.15 5.74 25.13
N THR A 105 7.21 6.04 23.83
CA THR A 105 6.03 6.02 22.96
C THR A 105 6.38 5.42 21.59
N PRO A 106 6.35 4.08 21.45
CA PRO A 106 6.62 3.46 20.17
C PRO A 106 5.57 3.85 19.13
N LEU A 107 6.02 4.23 17.93
CA LEU A 107 5.12 4.47 16.81
C LEU A 107 4.52 3.17 16.28
N LYS A 108 3.30 3.28 15.75
CA LYS A 108 2.72 2.25 14.88
C LYS A 108 3.59 2.12 13.62
N THR A 109 3.55 0.95 13.00
CA THR A 109 4.26 0.67 11.75
C THR A 109 3.30 0.06 10.75
N LEU A 110 3.33 0.55 9.50
CA LEU A 110 2.60 -0.04 8.38
C LEU A 110 3.59 -0.63 7.38
N VAL A 111 3.51 -1.94 7.14
CA VAL A 111 4.18 -2.59 6.01
C VAL A 111 3.34 -2.32 4.76
N TYR A 112 3.92 -1.64 3.79
CA TYR A 112 3.22 -1.12 2.62
C TYR A 112 3.71 -1.77 1.31
N PHE A 113 2.77 -2.34 0.57
CA PHE A 113 3.00 -2.92 -0.75
C PHE A 113 2.46 -1.98 -1.82
N HIS A 114 3.32 -1.55 -2.74
CA HIS A 114 2.91 -0.66 -3.83
C HIS A 114 2.01 -1.39 -4.84
N GLY A 115 1.14 -0.64 -5.51
CA GLY A 115 0.33 -1.12 -6.63
C GLY A 115 1.12 -1.25 -7.94
N GLY A 116 0.40 -1.63 -9.01
CA GLY A 116 0.99 -1.81 -10.35
C GLY A 116 0.82 -3.20 -10.96
N GLY A 117 -0.23 -3.93 -10.58
CA GLY A 117 -0.57 -5.23 -11.20
C GLY A 117 0.51 -6.31 -11.02
N CYS A 118 1.41 -6.17 -10.05
CA CYS A 118 2.62 -6.97 -9.89
C CYS A 118 3.56 -6.95 -11.12
N VAL A 119 3.44 -5.94 -11.99
CA VAL A 119 4.23 -5.80 -13.23
C VAL A 119 5.03 -4.51 -13.25
N ILE A 120 4.45 -3.44 -12.69
CA ILE A 120 5.04 -2.11 -12.57
C ILE A 120 4.95 -1.63 -11.12
N GLY A 121 5.49 -0.43 -10.87
CA GLY A 121 5.65 0.10 -9.52
C GLY A 121 7.04 -0.20 -8.96
N SER A 122 7.32 0.41 -7.83
CA SER A 122 8.52 0.24 -7.00
C SER A 122 8.38 1.10 -5.75
N ILE A 123 9.28 0.93 -4.78
CA ILE A 123 9.40 1.85 -3.64
C ILE A 123 9.61 3.32 -4.05
N ASN A 124 10.14 3.59 -5.25
CA ASN A 124 10.35 4.95 -5.75
C ASN A 124 9.07 5.57 -6.32
N THR A 125 8.22 4.75 -6.96
CA THR A 125 6.94 5.21 -7.52
C THR A 125 5.94 5.63 -6.45
N HIS A 126 6.16 5.21 -5.21
CA HIS A 126 5.31 5.50 -4.06
C HIS A 126 6.06 6.23 -2.93
N ASP A 127 7.25 6.80 -3.19
CA ASP A 127 8.07 7.48 -2.15
C ASP A 127 7.32 8.66 -1.52
N ARG A 128 6.70 9.54 -2.34
CA ARG A 128 5.93 10.68 -1.79
C ARG A 128 4.69 10.23 -1.07
N PHE A 129 4.02 9.19 -1.58
CA PHE A 129 2.83 8.62 -0.95
C PHE A 129 3.17 8.01 0.42
N CYS A 130 4.25 7.22 0.52
CA CYS A 130 4.71 6.66 1.78
C CYS A 130 5.11 7.74 2.79
N ARG A 131 5.79 8.81 2.35
CA ARG A 131 6.11 9.96 3.21
C ARG A 131 4.86 10.68 3.70
N TYR A 132 3.86 10.84 2.83
CA TYR A 132 2.57 11.42 3.18
C TYR A 132 1.87 10.58 4.25
N LEU A 133 1.77 9.27 4.04
CA LEU A 133 1.21 8.35 5.04
C LEU A 133 1.98 8.38 6.36
N ALA A 134 3.32 8.39 6.31
CA ALA A 134 4.16 8.42 7.51
C ALA A 134 3.90 9.69 8.34
N LYS A 135 3.89 10.86 7.67
CA LYS A 135 3.70 12.15 8.33
C LYS A 135 2.29 12.29 8.92
N HIS A 136 1.27 12.00 8.12
CA HIS A 136 -0.13 12.25 8.52
C HIS A 136 -0.71 11.14 9.38
N GLY A 137 -0.23 9.90 9.23
CA GLY A 137 -0.59 8.77 10.09
C GLY A 137 0.21 8.71 11.39
N ASN A 138 1.22 9.59 11.56
CA ASN A 138 2.16 9.56 12.69
C ASN A 138 2.68 8.15 12.97
N MET A 139 3.15 7.47 11.92
CA MET A 139 3.55 6.08 11.95
C MET A 139 4.75 5.83 11.05
N ASN A 140 5.53 4.81 11.38
CA ASN A 140 6.56 4.32 10.47
C ASN A 140 5.90 3.66 9.26
N ILE A 141 6.49 3.84 8.08
CA ILE A 141 6.09 3.11 6.88
C ILE A 141 7.28 2.26 6.44
N ILE A 142 7.06 0.97 6.17
CA ILE A 142 8.06 0.09 5.57
C ILE A 142 7.55 -0.32 4.19
N SER A 143 8.08 0.29 3.14
CA SER A 143 7.69 0.00 1.76
C SER A 143 8.53 -1.16 1.21
N VAL A 144 7.89 -2.15 0.60
CA VAL A 144 8.52 -3.38 0.11
C VAL A 144 8.67 -3.35 -1.42
N ASP A 145 9.88 -3.59 -1.91
CA ASP A 145 10.24 -3.63 -3.34
C ASP A 145 10.20 -5.08 -3.86
N TYR A 146 9.00 -5.69 -3.83
CA TYR A 146 8.79 -7.08 -4.20
C TYR A 146 9.03 -7.34 -5.69
N ARG A 147 9.41 -8.57 -6.05
CA ARG A 147 9.75 -8.94 -7.43
C ARG A 147 8.53 -8.88 -8.35
N LEU A 148 8.74 -8.41 -9.57
CA LEU A 148 7.67 -8.14 -10.55
C LEU A 148 7.67 -9.14 -11.70
N SER A 149 6.48 -9.42 -12.21
CA SER A 149 6.23 -10.08 -13.48
C SER A 149 6.60 -9.16 -14.66
N PRO A 150 6.96 -9.71 -15.84
CA PRO A 150 6.97 -11.14 -16.19
C PRO A 150 8.25 -11.90 -15.78
N GLU A 151 9.28 -11.21 -15.28
CA GLU A 151 10.54 -11.83 -14.86
C GLU A 151 10.34 -12.80 -13.69
N TYR A 152 9.48 -12.42 -12.75
CA TYR A 152 9.10 -13.23 -11.61
C TYR A 152 7.58 -13.42 -11.61
N LYS A 153 7.15 -14.54 -12.18
CA LYS A 153 5.74 -14.91 -12.32
C LYS A 153 5.15 -15.34 -10.97
N PHE A 154 3.83 -15.43 -10.92
CA PHE A 154 3.13 -16.08 -9.82
C PHE A 154 3.78 -17.45 -9.48
N PRO A 155 3.97 -17.79 -8.19
CA PRO A 155 3.53 -17.07 -6.99
C PRO A 155 4.56 -16.06 -6.42
N THR A 156 5.66 -15.79 -7.11
CA THR A 156 6.82 -15.05 -6.56
C THR A 156 6.49 -13.74 -5.83
N PRO A 157 5.66 -12.82 -6.37
CA PRO A 157 5.33 -11.57 -5.67
C PRO A 157 4.63 -11.78 -4.32
N ILE A 158 3.86 -12.87 -4.19
CA ILE A 158 3.15 -13.24 -2.95
C ILE A 158 4.14 -13.81 -1.94
N CYS A 159 5.03 -14.71 -2.39
CA CYS A 159 6.10 -15.25 -1.55
C CYS A 159 6.97 -14.13 -0.98
N ASP A 160 7.39 -13.17 -1.81
CA ASP A 160 8.15 -11.99 -1.38
C ASP A 160 7.40 -11.17 -0.32
N ALA A 161 6.09 -11.00 -0.50
CA ALA A 161 5.28 -10.24 0.44
C ALA A 161 5.17 -10.93 1.82
N ILE A 162 5.02 -12.25 1.82
CA ILE A 162 5.00 -13.06 3.05
C ILE A 162 6.37 -13.08 3.72
N ASP A 163 7.45 -13.27 2.95
CA ASP A 163 8.82 -13.28 3.47
C ASP A 163 9.20 -11.92 4.05
N ALA A 164 8.83 -10.82 3.38
CA ALA A 164 9.03 -9.48 3.90
C ALA A 164 8.28 -9.24 5.20
N TRP A 165 7.01 -9.66 5.26
CA TRP A 165 6.20 -9.56 6.48
C TRP A 165 6.85 -10.31 7.66
N ASN A 166 7.23 -11.57 7.44
CA ASN A 166 7.86 -12.41 8.47
C ASN A 166 9.20 -11.79 8.91
N TYR A 167 10.05 -11.40 7.95
CA TYR A 167 11.33 -10.75 8.25
C TYR A 167 11.14 -9.50 9.11
N ILE A 168 10.21 -8.62 8.75
CA ILE A 168 9.96 -7.37 9.47
C ILE A 168 9.47 -7.66 10.90
N HIS A 169 8.56 -8.62 11.05
CA HIS A 169 8.05 -9.01 12.35
C HIS A 169 9.16 -9.60 13.24
N ASP A 170 9.99 -10.50 12.70
CA ASP A 170 11.05 -11.19 13.44
C ASP A 170 12.24 -10.27 13.77
N ASN A 171 12.50 -9.27 12.93
CA ASN A 171 13.61 -8.31 13.09
C ASN A 171 13.16 -6.96 13.66
N HIS A 172 12.01 -6.90 14.33
CA HIS A 172 11.40 -5.66 14.81
C HIS A 172 12.36 -4.79 15.67
N LYS A 173 13.24 -5.42 16.47
CA LYS A 173 14.24 -4.70 17.29
C LYS A 173 15.28 -4.00 16.43
N ALA A 174 15.82 -4.70 15.43
CA ALA A 174 16.82 -4.15 14.51
C ALA A 174 16.23 -3.00 13.66
N LEU A 175 14.94 -3.08 13.35
CA LEU A 175 14.19 -2.05 12.63
C LEU A 175 13.69 -0.92 13.55
N ASN A 176 13.93 -1.00 14.86
CA ASN A 176 13.43 -0.05 15.86
C ASN A 176 11.90 0.19 15.76
N ILE A 177 11.15 -0.91 15.63
CA ILE A 177 9.68 -0.90 15.59
C ILE A 177 9.10 -1.80 16.68
N HIS A 178 7.86 -1.51 17.07
CA HIS A 178 7.17 -2.25 18.13
C HIS A 178 6.29 -3.37 17.56
N PRO A 179 6.51 -4.64 17.95
CA PRO A 179 5.92 -5.79 17.26
C PRO A 179 4.41 -5.89 17.43
N LYS A 180 3.84 -5.34 18.52
CA LYS A 180 2.38 -5.33 18.73
C LYS A 180 1.62 -4.31 17.86
N TYR A 181 2.33 -3.40 17.19
CA TYR A 181 1.72 -2.27 16.47
C TYR A 181 2.14 -2.26 14.99
N ILE A 182 2.21 -3.45 14.39
CA ILE A 182 2.51 -3.62 12.96
C ILE A 182 1.20 -3.94 12.24
N GLY A 183 0.85 -3.09 11.26
CA GLY A 183 -0.23 -3.32 10.31
C GLY A 183 0.31 -3.58 8.91
N VAL A 184 -0.57 -4.02 8.02
CA VAL A 184 -0.26 -4.24 6.60
C VAL A 184 -1.21 -3.42 5.71
N GLY A 185 -0.71 -2.92 4.59
CA GLY A 185 -1.51 -2.15 3.64
C GLY A 185 -0.88 -2.08 2.26
N GLY A 186 -1.62 -1.54 1.31
CA GLY A 186 -1.19 -1.35 -0.06
C GLY A 186 -2.32 -0.78 -0.92
N ASP A 187 -2.02 -0.43 -2.16
CA ASP A 187 -2.99 0.03 -3.15
C ASP A 187 -3.08 -0.96 -4.32
N SER A 188 -4.26 -1.11 -4.94
CA SER A 188 -4.45 -1.97 -6.12
C SER A 188 -3.88 -3.39 -5.90
N ALA A 189 -2.93 -3.84 -6.71
CA ALA A 189 -2.23 -5.12 -6.53
C ALA A 189 -1.52 -5.24 -5.17
N GLY A 190 -1.00 -4.15 -4.62
CA GLY A 190 -0.44 -4.11 -3.27
C GLY A 190 -1.50 -4.32 -2.19
N ALA A 191 -2.73 -3.83 -2.38
CA ALA A 191 -3.85 -4.10 -1.47
C ALA A 191 -4.21 -5.60 -1.49
N TYR A 192 -4.16 -6.23 -2.67
CA TYR A 192 -4.31 -7.67 -2.81
C TYR A 192 -3.24 -8.44 -2.00
N LEU A 193 -1.95 -8.06 -2.12
CA LEU A 193 -0.88 -8.66 -1.32
C LEU A 193 -1.09 -8.48 0.19
N ALA A 194 -1.49 -7.28 0.61
CA ALA A 194 -1.80 -6.97 2.01
C ALA A 194 -2.95 -7.84 2.56
N CYS A 195 -4.02 -8.03 1.78
CA CYS A 195 -5.11 -8.92 2.15
C CYS A 195 -4.65 -10.37 2.32
N LEU A 196 -3.81 -10.89 1.41
CA LEU A 196 -3.26 -12.24 1.53
C LEU A 196 -2.41 -12.42 2.79
N ILE A 197 -1.61 -11.42 3.17
CA ILE A 197 -0.85 -11.44 4.42
C ILE A 197 -1.79 -11.47 5.63
N GLY A 198 -2.83 -10.62 5.63
CA GLY A 198 -3.86 -10.63 6.67
C GLY A 198 -4.51 -12.01 6.83
N LEU A 199 -4.85 -12.67 5.73
CA LEU A 199 -5.40 -14.03 5.75
C LEU A 199 -4.38 -15.07 6.24
N SER A 200 -3.12 -14.99 5.77
CA SER A 200 -2.04 -15.89 6.17
C SER A 200 -1.77 -15.83 7.68
N THR A 201 -1.73 -14.62 8.25
CA THR A 201 -1.51 -14.43 9.69
C THR A 201 -2.66 -14.98 10.52
N LEU A 202 -3.92 -14.75 10.12
CA LEU A 202 -5.08 -15.35 10.79
C LEU A 202 -5.00 -16.88 10.82
N HIS A 203 -4.65 -17.50 9.70
CA HIS A 203 -4.54 -18.97 9.61
C HIS A 203 -3.49 -19.53 10.58
N THR A 204 -2.32 -18.88 10.69
CA THR A 204 -1.28 -19.30 11.64
C THR A 204 -1.68 -19.13 13.11
N HIS A 205 -2.53 -18.15 13.43
CA HIS A 205 -3.04 -17.96 14.79
C HIS A 205 -4.21 -18.89 15.15
N SER A 206 -5.06 -19.27 14.18
CA SER A 206 -6.15 -20.22 14.39
C SER A 206 -5.67 -21.64 14.73
N CYS A 207 -4.47 -22.02 14.30
CA CYS A 207 -3.85 -23.30 14.67
C CYS A 207 -3.26 -23.35 16.10
N ARG A 208 -3.26 -22.24 16.86
CA ARG A 208 -2.77 -22.22 18.26
C ARG A 208 -3.86 -22.45 19.31
N CYS A 209 -5.11 -22.67 18.90
CA CYS A 209 -6.22 -23.01 19.80
C CYS A 209 -6.53 -24.52 19.76
N ARG A 210 -5.60 -25.38 20.23
CA ARG A 210 -5.89 -26.76 20.68
C ARG A 210 -4.64 -27.41 21.31
N ALA A 211 -4.41 -27.07 22.57
CA ALA A 211 -3.79 -27.93 23.58
C ALA A 211 -3.89 -27.16 24.92
N LYS A 212 -5.04 -27.29 25.57
CA LYS A 212 -5.09 -27.30 27.04
C LYS A 212 -5.05 -28.76 27.46
#